data_AF-A0A1E7X6P4-F1
#
_entry.id   AF-A0A1E7X6P4-F1
#
_cell.length_a   1.000
_cell.length_b   1.000
_cell.length_c   1.000
_cell.angle_alpha   90.00
_cell.angle_beta   90.00
_cell.angle_gamma   90.00
#
_symmetry.space_group_name_H-M   'P 1'
#
loop_
_entity.id
_entity.type
_entity.pdbx_description
1 polymer ?
#
loop_
_entity_poly.entity_id
_entity_poly.type
_entity_poly.pdbx_seq_one_letter_code
_entity_poly.pdbx_strand_id
1 'polypeptide(L)'
;MEIRKSYLAIIKAFPGGWDAMTGAVGMTRNALENRIYERKGQGVDVELAMLMQTFAGTTHFAEAVAIQSGGVFLKMPTDIDHRNEDLGKKFRELNVRLGAFASTFDSAIDDDEINAKERNDLERQGADMQRTIAELLALSFRVYCKTDERAE
;
A
#
# COMPACT_ATOMS: atom_id res chain seq x y z
N MET A 1 1.27 -6.44 -8.72
CA MET A 1 0.02 -5.91 -9.34
C MET A 1 0.43 -5.12 -10.57
N GLU A 2 -0.17 -5.34 -11.75
CA GLU A 2 0.12 -4.50 -12.92
C GLU A 2 -0.40 -3.07 -12.71
N ILE A 3 0.35 -2.05 -13.13
CA ILE A 3 0.00 -0.63 -12.99
C ILE A 3 -1.40 -0.32 -13.52
N ARG A 4 -1.82 -0.92 -14.64
CA ARG A 4 -3.20 -0.75 -15.15
C ARG A 4 -4.26 -1.24 -14.17
N LYS A 5 -4.03 -2.37 -13.51
CA LYS A 5 -4.98 -2.94 -12.54
C LYS A 5 -5.14 -2.04 -11.32
N SER A 6 -4.10 -1.30 -10.93
CA SER A 6 -4.21 -0.35 -9.84
C SER A 6 -5.13 0.82 -10.18
N TYR A 7 -5.10 1.34 -11.42
CA TYR A 7 -6.05 2.38 -11.87
C TYR A 7 -7.51 1.91 -11.78
N LEU A 8 -7.78 0.67 -12.18
CA LEU A 8 -9.12 0.10 -12.07
C LEU A 8 -9.54 -0.12 -10.60
N ALA A 9 -8.61 -0.51 -9.74
CA ALA A 9 -8.86 -0.62 -8.30
C ALA A 9 -9.18 0.74 -7.67
N ILE A 10 -8.44 1.79 -8.03
CA ILE A 10 -8.69 3.18 -7.59
C ILE A 10 -10.10 3.62 -7.98
N ILE A 11 -10.48 3.43 -9.25
CA ILE A 11 -11.81 3.80 -9.74
C ILE A 11 -12.90 3.02 -8.99
N LYS A 12 -12.69 1.71 -8.77
CA LYS A 12 -13.64 0.88 -8.04
C LYS A 12 -13.81 1.33 -6.58
N ALA A 13 -12.75 1.82 -5.95
CA ALA A 13 -12.77 2.29 -4.57
C ALA A 13 -13.41 3.69 -4.43
N PHE A 14 -13.42 4.50 -5.49
CA PHE A 14 -14.03 5.83 -5.47
C PHE A 14 -15.56 5.74 -5.41
N PRO A 15 -16.24 6.41 -4.45
CA PRO A 15 -17.70 6.42 -4.40
C PRO A 15 -18.31 6.93 -5.71
N GLY A 16 -19.16 6.12 -6.34
CA GLY A 16 -19.73 6.42 -7.66
C GLY A 16 -18.88 5.96 -8.85
N GLY A 17 -17.76 5.29 -8.60
CA GLY A 17 -17.00 4.56 -9.61
C GLY A 17 -16.49 5.42 -10.75
N TRP A 18 -16.66 4.91 -11.98
CA TRP A 18 -16.20 5.58 -13.20
C TRP A 18 -16.77 6.98 -13.38
N ASP A 19 -18.09 7.13 -13.27
CA ASP A 19 -18.74 8.40 -13.62
C ASP A 19 -18.32 9.49 -12.63
N ALA A 20 -18.30 9.17 -11.34
CA ALA A 20 -17.82 10.09 -10.33
C ALA A 20 -16.32 10.42 -10.49
N MET A 21 -15.47 9.42 -10.75
CA MET A 21 -14.03 9.66 -10.93
C MET A 21 -13.78 10.56 -12.14
N THR A 22 -14.48 10.35 -13.25
CA THR A 22 -14.33 11.18 -14.46
C THR A 22 -14.70 12.64 -14.18
N GLY A 23 -15.77 12.87 -13.41
CA GLY A 23 -16.13 14.19 -12.92
C GLY A 23 -15.05 14.80 -12.01
N ALA A 24 -14.50 14.01 -11.07
CA ALA A 24 -13.47 14.46 -10.13
C ALA A 24 -12.18 14.89 -10.82
N VAL A 25 -11.72 14.13 -11.82
CA VAL A 25 -10.50 14.46 -12.59
C VAL A 25 -10.76 15.41 -13.77
N GLY A 26 -12.01 15.88 -13.95
CA GLY A 26 -12.37 16.83 -15.00
C GLY A 26 -12.22 16.30 -16.42
N MET A 27 -12.43 14.99 -16.63
CA MET A 27 -12.31 14.34 -17.94
C MET A 27 -13.61 13.66 -18.36
N THR A 28 -13.79 13.42 -19.66
CA THR A 28 -14.88 12.54 -20.13
C THR A 28 -14.51 11.08 -19.87
N ARG A 29 -15.54 10.21 -19.76
CA ARG A 29 -15.34 8.76 -19.61
C ARG A 29 -14.46 8.17 -20.70
N ASN A 30 -14.70 8.52 -21.95
CA ASN A 30 -13.88 8.07 -23.09
C ASN A 30 -12.43 8.55 -22.98
N ALA A 31 -12.19 9.78 -22.51
CA ALA A 31 -10.84 10.32 -22.35
C ALA A 31 -10.05 9.57 -21.27
N LEU A 32 -10.69 9.24 -20.14
CA LEU A 32 -10.05 8.49 -19.06
C LEU A 32 -9.84 7.01 -19.44
N GLU A 33 -10.83 6.36 -20.04
CA GLU A 33 -10.70 4.98 -20.53
C GLU A 33 -9.58 4.83 -21.56
N ASN A 34 -9.47 5.77 -22.50
CA ASN A 34 -8.40 5.72 -23.50
C ASN A 34 -7.01 5.82 -22.86
N ARG A 35 -6.84 6.61 -21.80
CA ARG A 35 -5.57 6.70 -21.06
C ARG A 35 -5.27 5.41 -20.30
N ILE A 36 -6.25 4.85 -19.60
CA ILE A 36 -6.08 3.63 -18.79
C ILE A 36 -5.78 2.40 -19.65
N TYR A 37 -6.44 2.29 -20.80
CA TYR A 37 -6.22 1.19 -21.75
C TYR A 37 -5.18 1.49 -22.82
N GLU A 38 -4.44 2.59 -22.66
CA GLU A 38 -3.35 3.02 -23.55
C GLU A 38 -3.75 3.11 -25.03
N ARG A 39 -5.01 3.45 -25.29
CA ARG A 39 -5.57 3.52 -26.64
C ARG A 39 -5.03 4.76 -27.37
N LYS A 40 -4.66 4.56 -28.63
CA LYS A 40 -4.12 5.62 -29.50
C LYS A 40 -2.86 6.29 -28.92
N GLY A 41 -2.04 5.54 -28.18
CA GLY A 41 -0.80 6.04 -27.57
C GLY A 41 -1.01 7.01 -26.41
N GLN A 42 -2.24 7.15 -25.91
CA GLN A 42 -2.50 7.87 -24.66
C GLN A 42 -2.03 7.02 -23.48
N GLY A 43 -1.77 7.65 -22.35
CA GLY A 43 -1.40 6.98 -21.11
C GLY A 43 -1.87 7.77 -19.90
N VAL A 44 -1.91 7.11 -18.75
CA VAL A 44 -2.06 7.80 -17.47
C VAL A 44 -0.67 8.28 -17.06
N ASP A 45 -0.49 9.60 -16.98
CA ASP A 45 0.72 10.17 -16.42
C ASP A 45 0.74 10.04 -14.88
N VAL A 46 1.91 10.28 -14.28
CA VAL A 46 2.11 10.13 -12.84
C VAL A 46 1.22 11.09 -12.05
N GLU A 47 1.01 12.31 -12.55
CA GLU A 47 0.22 13.33 -11.87
C GLU A 47 -1.27 12.93 -11.80
N LEU A 48 -1.83 12.45 -12.91
CA LEU A 48 -3.19 11.93 -12.98
C LEU A 48 -3.35 10.69 -12.09
N ALA A 49 -2.39 9.76 -12.11
CA ALA A 49 -2.44 8.59 -11.24
C ALA A 49 -2.43 8.97 -9.74
N MET A 50 -1.58 9.92 -9.36
CA MET A 50 -1.50 10.45 -8.00
C MET A 50 -2.80 11.18 -7.60
N LEU A 51 -3.38 11.97 -8.51
CA LEU A 51 -4.63 12.68 -8.29
C LEU A 51 -5.80 11.69 -8.08
N MET A 52 -5.93 10.69 -8.95
CA MET A 52 -6.97 9.66 -8.84
C MET A 52 -6.91 8.92 -7.50
N GLN A 53 -5.72 8.46 -7.07
CA GLN A 53 -5.61 7.75 -5.80
C GLN A 53 -5.87 8.67 -4.60
N THR A 54 -5.48 9.94 -4.68
CA THR A 54 -5.75 10.96 -3.65
C THR A 54 -7.25 11.15 -3.46
N PHE A 55 -8.00 11.35 -4.56
CA PHE A 55 -9.46 11.47 -4.50
C PHE A 55 -10.14 10.21 -3.97
N ALA A 56 -9.63 9.03 -4.33
CA ALA A 56 -10.13 7.77 -3.78
C ALA A 56 -9.70 7.48 -2.34
N GLY A 57 -8.78 8.26 -1.76
CA GLY A 57 -8.21 7.98 -0.44
C GLY A 57 -7.45 6.63 -0.38
N THR A 58 -6.94 6.15 -1.51
CA THR A 58 -6.24 4.86 -1.64
C THR A 58 -4.76 5.03 -1.95
N THR A 59 -4.00 3.93 -1.93
CA THR A 59 -2.56 3.89 -2.25
C THR A 59 -2.22 2.88 -3.33
N HIS A 60 -3.21 2.43 -4.11
CA HIS A 60 -3.03 1.35 -5.08
C HIS A 60 -1.99 1.66 -6.17
N PHE A 61 -1.88 2.92 -6.62
CA PHE A 61 -0.86 3.27 -7.60
C PHE A 61 0.53 3.18 -6.97
N ALA A 62 0.71 3.75 -5.78
CA ALA A 62 1.98 3.68 -5.05
C ALA A 62 2.39 2.23 -4.73
N GLU A 63 1.44 1.39 -4.32
CA GLU A 63 1.63 -0.06 -4.12
C GLU A 63 2.07 -0.77 -5.39
N ALA A 64 1.42 -0.48 -6.51
CA ALA A 64 1.76 -1.10 -7.79
C ALA A 64 3.15 -0.69 -8.29
N VAL A 65 3.54 0.59 -8.12
CA VAL A 65 4.89 1.07 -8.41
C VAL A 65 5.91 0.35 -7.54
N ALA A 66 5.69 0.29 -6.22
CA ALA A 66 6.61 -0.39 -5.30
C ALA A 66 6.79 -1.87 -5.68
N ILE A 67 5.70 -2.60 -5.93
CA ILE A 67 5.76 -4.00 -6.35
C ILE A 67 6.53 -4.15 -7.67
N GLN A 68 6.28 -3.28 -8.66
CA GLN A 68 7.00 -3.31 -9.93
C GLN A 68 8.49 -3.01 -9.77
N SER A 69 8.86 -2.19 -8.80
CA SER A 69 10.25 -1.91 -8.42
C SER A 69 10.87 -2.98 -7.52
N GLY A 70 10.18 -4.09 -7.22
CA GLY A 70 10.67 -5.15 -6.35
C GLY A 70 10.64 -4.81 -4.86
N GLY A 71 9.85 -3.80 -4.47
CA GLY A 71 9.68 -3.34 -3.09
C GLY A 71 8.24 -3.46 -2.59
N VAL A 72 8.00 -2.88 -1.42
CA VAL A 72 6.70 -2.80 -0.76
C VAL A 72 6.39 -1.33 -0.46
N PHE A 73 5.15 -0.91 -0.72
CA PHE A 73 4.71 0.42 -0.35
C PHE A 73 4.30 0.45 1.12
N LEU A 74 4.75 1.49 1.81
CA LEU A 74 4.52 1.67 3.23
C LEU A 74 3.82 2.99 3.49
N LYS A 75 2.51 2.96 3.74
CA LYS A 75 1.76 4.17 4.10
C LYS A 75 2.15 4.58 5.51
N MET A 76 2.81 5.73 5.62
CA MET A 76 3.10 6.32 6.93
C MET A 76 1.78 6.77 7.58
N PRO A 77 1.55 6.48 8.87
CA PRO A 77 0.36 6.97 9.55
C PRO A 77 0.40 8.51 9.64
N THR A 78 -0.73 9.17 9.34
CA THR A 78 -0.83 10.64 9.29
C THR A 78 -0.91 11.28 10.67
N ASP A 79 -1.52 10.60 11.63
CA ASP A 79 -1.68 11.07 13.01
C ASP A 79 -1.18 10.00 13.97
N ILE A 80 0.04 10.19 14.48
CA ILE A 80 0.59 9.34 15.55
C ILE A 80 0.78 10.21 16.79
N ASP A 81 -0.26 10.27 17.63
CA ASP A 81 -0.19 10.85 18.97
C ASP A 81 0.23 9.78 20.00
N HIS A 82 1.44 9.25 19.86
CA HIS A 82 1.93 8.15 20.70
C HIS A 82 3.30 8.47 21.31
N ARG A 83 3.44 8.14 22.61
CA ARG A 83 4.61 8.43 23.46
C ARG A 83 5.61 7.26 23.39
N ASN A 84 6.80 7.42 23.96
CA ASN A 84 7.87 6.39 23.97
C ASN A 84 7.43 4.97 24.39
N GLU A 85 6.39 4.83 25.22
CA GLU A 85 5.87 3.53 25.65
C GLU A 85 5.29 2.69 24.51
N ASP A 86 4.87 3.33 23.41
CA ASP A 86 4.21 2.68 22.29
C ASP A 86 5.20 2.00 21.33
N LEU A 87 6.47 2.46 21.31
CA LEU A 87 7.56 1.78 20.60
C LEU A 87 7.84 0.38 21.16
N GLY A 88 7.97 0.28 22.49
CA GLY A 88 8.22 -1.00 23.16
C GLY A 88 7.07 -1.99 22.95
N LYS A 89 5.82 -1.51 22.93
CA LYS A 89 4.64 -2.33 22.60
C LYS A 89 4.68 -2.81 21.15
N LYS A 90 5.01 -1.94 20.19
CA LYS A 90 5.10 -2.29 18.77
C LYS A 90 6.22 -3.29 18.48
N PHE A 91 7.37 -3.19 19.15
CA PHE A 91 8.42 -4.20 19.07
C PHE A 91 7.94 -5.57 19.57
N ARG A 92 7.22 -5.63 20.70
CA ARG A 92 6.66 -6.89 21.19
C ARG A 92 5.62 -7.46 20.24
N GLU A 93 4.74 -6.61 19.70
CA GLU A 93 3.74 -6.99 18.71
C GLU A 93 4.39 -7.62 17.47
N LEU A 94 5.45 -7.00 16.94
CA LEU A 94 6.21 -7.53 15.81
C LEU A 94 6.80 -8.91 16.11
N ASN A 95 7.39 -9.11 17.29
CA ASN A 95 7.95 -10.40 17.68
C ASN A 95 6.89 -11.51 17.75
N VAL A 96 5.72 -11.21 18.31
CA VAL A 96 4.60 -12.17 18.37
C VAL A 96 4.12 -12.52 16.96
N ARG A 97 3.96 -11.52 16.09
CA ARG A 97 3.53 -11.73 14.69
C ARG A 97 4.56 -12.55 13.90
N LEU A 98 5.85 -12.29 14.10
CA LEU A 98 6.92 -13.06 13.46
C LEU A 98 6.89 -14.53 13.90
N GLY A 99 6.66 -14.80 15.19
CA GLY A 99 6.50 -16.17 15.69
C GLY A 99 5.29 -16.89 15.07
N ALA A 100 4.14 -16.21 14.95
CA ALA A 100 2.96 -16.77 14.31
C ALA A 100 3.18 -17.04 12.81
N PHE A 101 3.89 -16.14 12.12
CA PHE A 101 4.26 -16.32 10.72
C PHE A 101 5.17 -17.53 10.53
N ALA A 102 6.22 -17.66 11.36
CA ALA A 102 7.13 -18.81 11.31
C ALA A 102 6.37 -20.14 11.47
N SER A 103 5.48 -20.24 12.47
CA SER A 103 4.67 -21.45 12.67
C SER A 103 3.74 -21.75 11.49
N THR A 104 3.16 -20.71 10.87
CA THR A 104 2.32 -20.87 9.67
C THR A 104 3.14 -21.33 8.49
N PHE A 105 4.34 -20.76 8.31
CA PHE A 105 5.26 -21.11 7.25
C PHE A 105 5.72 -22.56 7.37
N ASP A 106 6.14 -23.00 8.56
CA ASP A 106 6.55 -24.38 8.83
C ASP A 106 5.41 -25.36 8.49
N SER A 107 4.17 -25.01 8.82
CA SER A 107 3.01 -25.84 8.49
C SER A 107 2.70 -25.87 7.00
N ALA A 108 2.96 -24.76 6.28
CA ALA A 108 2.67 -24.61 4.86
C ALA A 108 3.70 -25.28 3.94
N ILE A 109 4.86 -25.68 4.46
CA ILE A 109 5.90 -26.38 3.71
C ILE A 109 5.99 -27.88 4.05
N ASP A 110 5.16 -28.36 4.99
CA ASP A 110 5.23 -29.73 5.52
C ASP A 110 4.94 -30.79 4.44
N ASP A 111 4.13 -30.45 3.44
CA ASP A 111 3.81 -31.29 2.28
C ASP A 111 4.63 -30.94 1.01
N ASP A 112 5.64 -30.07 1.15
CA ASP A 112 6.49 -29.55 0.06
C ASP A 112 5.71 -28.80 -1.05
N GLU A 113 4.45 -28.40 -0.80
CA GLU A 113 3.60 -27.69 -1.77
C GLU A 113 2.74 -26.60 -1.11
N ILE A 114 3.07 -25.33 -1.32
CA ILE A 114 2.22 -24.21 -0.87
C ILE A 114 1.00 -24.07 -1.78
N ASN A 115 -0.18 -24.43 -1.28
CA ASN A 115 -1.44 -24.28 -2.00
C ASN A 115 -1.97 -22.82 -1.97
N ALA A 116 -3.03 -22.57 -2.75
CA ALA A 116 -3.59 -21.21 -2.89
C ALA A 116 -4.09 -20.60 -1.57
N LYS A 117 -4.54 -21.42 -0.62
CA LYS A 117 -5.02 -20.96 0.69
C LYS A 117 -3.84 -20.58 1.58
N GLU A 118 -2.83 -21.44 1.69
CA GLU A 118 -1.59 -21.13 2.43
C GLU A 118 -0.90 -19.91 1.87
N ARG A 119 -0.83 -19.78 0.54
CA ARG A 119 -0.29 -18.60 -0.12
C ARG A 119 -1.01 -17.32 0.34
N ASN A 120 -2.35 -17.34 0.38
CA ASN A 120 -3.14 -16.21 0.83
C ASN A 120 -2.89 -15.89 2.32
N ASP A 121 -2.84 -16.92 3.16
CA ASP A 121 -2.58 -16.75 4.59
C ASP A 121 -1.17 -16.19 4.87
N LEU A 122 -0.15 -16.69 4.18
CA LEU A 122 1.23 -16.17 4.25
C LEU A 122 1.32 -14.73 3.74
N GLU A 123 0.68 -14.41 2.61
CA GLU A 123 0.65 -13.05 2.08
C GLU A 123 -0.04 -12.08 3.05
N ARG A 124 -1.17 -12.49 3.64
CA ARG A 124 -1.89 -11.70 4.63
C ARG A 124 -1.05 -11.44 5.88
N GLN A 125 -0.44 -12.46 6.46
CA GLN A 125 0.42 -12.32 7.64
C GLN A 125 1.69 -11.49 7.33
N GLY A 126 2.28 -11.67 6.14
CA GLY A 126 3.41 -10.88 5.66
C GLY A 126 3.07 -9.39 5.55
N ALA A 127 1.92 -9.05 4.94
CA ALA A 127 1.45 -7.67 4.85
C ALA A 127 1.22 -7.02 6.22
N ASP A 128 0.66 -7.78 7.15
CA ASP A 128 0.44 -7.36 8.54
C ASP A 128 1.76 -7.05 9.29
N MET A 129 2.79 -7.89 9.11
CA MET A 129 4.13 -7.64 9.66
C MET A 129 4.77 -6.39 9.04
N GLN A 130 4.68 -6.24 7.72
CA GLN A 130 5.22 -5.07 7.01
C GLN A 130 4.58 -3.77 7.53
N ARG A 131 3.26 -3.77 7.73
CA ARG A 131 2.56 -2.64 8.36
C ARG A 131 3.06 -2.37 9.78
N THR A 132 3.28 -3.41 10.59
CA THR A 132 3.79 -3.24 11.96
C THR A 132 5.20 -2.64 11.95
N ILE A 133 6.06 -3.07 11.02
CA ILE A 133 7.41 -2.49 10.80
C ILE A 133 7.31 -1.03 10.37
N ALA A 134 6.35 -0.66 9.51
CA ALA A 134 6.09 0.72 9.14
C ALA A 134 5.85 1.62 10.33
N GLU A 135 4.89 1.21 11.16
CA GLU A 135 4.45 1.96 12.32
C GLU A 135 5.63 2.08 13.30
N LEU A 136 6.42 1.02 13.45
CA LEU A 136 7.62 1.02 14.27
C LEU A 136 8.69 1.99 13.76
N LEU A 137 8.98 2.01 12.46
CA LEU A 137 9.94 2.95 11.85
C LEU A 137 9.45 4.40 11.96
N ALA A 138 8.17 4.65 11.67
CA ALA A 138 7.55 5.97 11.81
C ALA A 138 7.68 6.50 13.24
N LEU A 139 7.34 5.66 14.23
CA LEU A 139 7.50 5.98 15.64
C LEU A 139 8.96 6.20 16.03
N SER A 140 9.86 5.34 15.56
CA SER A 140 11.29 5.42 15.87
C SER A 140 11.89 6.73 15.36
N PHE A 141 11.60 7.12 14.11
CA PHE A 141 12.07 8.38 13.56
C PHE A 141 11.45 9.57 14.26
N ARG A 142 10.16 9.55 14.59
CA ARG A 142 9.55 10.67 15.33
C ARG A 142 10.13 10.86 16.74
N VAL A 143 10.49 9.77 17.42
CA VAL A 143 11.04 9.82 18.79
C VAL A 143 12.53 10.16 18.78
N TYR A 144 13.31 9.56 17.88
CA TYR A 144 14.78 9.60 17.93
C TYR A 144 15.42 10.46 16.84
N CYS A 145 14.72 10.78 15.74
CA CYS A 145 15.19 11.84 14.86
C CYS A 145 14.73 13.18 15.44
N LYS A 146 15.69 14.01 15.83
CA LYS A 146 15.44 15.44 16.01
C LYS A 146 14.82 15.95 14.70
N THR A 147 13.76 16.74 14.80
CA THR A 147 13.19 17.44 13.65
C THR A 147 14.35 18.21 13.00
N ASP A 148 14.81 17.73 11.84
CA ASP A 148 16.01 18.27 11.22
C ASP A 148 15.73 19.74 10.90
N GLU A 149 16.65 20.59 11.34
CA GLU A 149 16.79 22.00 11.00
C GLU A 149 17.09 22.14 9.51
N ARG A 150 16.14 21.75 8.66
CA ARG A 150 16.14 22.00 7.21
C ARG A 150 14.91 22.79 6.85
N ALA A 151 14.81 23.95 7.49
CA ALA A 151 14.22 25.14 6.91
C ALA A 151 15.37 26.10 6.57
N GLU A 152 16.14 25.75 5.55
CA GLU A 152 16.97 26.69 4.79
C GLU A 152 16.75 26.43 3.30
#